data_AF-A0AAV9PNF0-F1
#
_entry.id   AF-A0AAV9PNF0-F1
#
_cell.length_a   1.000
_cell.length_b   1.000
_cell.length_c   1.000
_cell.angle_alpha   90.00
_cell.angle_beta   90.00
_cell.angle_gamma   90.00
#
_symmetry.space_group_name_H-M   'P 1'
#
loop_
_entity.id
_entity.type
_entity.pdbx_description
1 polymer ?
#
loop_
_entity_poly.entity_id
_entity_poly.type
_entity_poly.pdbx_seq_one_letter_code
_entity_poly.pdbx_strand_id
1 'polypeptide(L)'
;MAAATLDDVDTHLRAIISNLYNLIVQAHNYQPPSQPRAFTAEVYATSLNIFWPERKSNKLPRKELINNLVSLTKTSRRLPTHIPIELIEYVESTRNPDIYTREFVELVMKYNQQQKGRMEAFASFRDILAEQMMVGIPEIKDDVRRVANASGGNVA
;
A
#
# COMPACT_ATOMS: atom_id res chain seq x y z
N MET A 1 -13.88 16.60 -13.79
CA MET A 1 -13.90 15.13 -14.07
C MET A 1 -14.00 14.42 -12.73
N ALA A 2 -14.75 13.33 -12.64
CA ALA A 2 -14.88 12.56 -11.39
C ALA A 2 -13.53 11.98 -10.92
N ALA A 3 -13.38 11.66 -9.64
CA ALA A 3 -12.24 10.86 -9.17
C ALA A 3 -12.24 9.49 -9.87
N ALA A 4 -11.06 8.91 -10.11
CA ALA A 4 -10.97 7.53 -10.57
C ALA A 4 -11.04 6.57 -9.38
N THR A 5 -11.49 5.35 -9.62
CA THR A 5 -11.56 4.30 -8.59
C THR A 5 -10.39 3.31 -8.72
N LEU A 6 -10.15 2.54 -7.65
CA LEU A 6 -9.17 1.44 -7.67
C LEU A 6 -9.55 0.37 -8.71
N ASP A 7 -10.86 0.11 -8.88
CA ASP A 7 -11.39 -0.87 -9.84
C ASP A 7 -11.12 -0.45 -11.29
N ASP A 8 -11.25 0.84 -11.61
CA ASP A 8 -10.89 1.39 -12.93
C ASP A 8 -9.41 1.14 -13.25
N VAL A 9 -8.53 1.29 -12.26
CA VAL A 9 -7.09 1.08 -12.42
C VAL A 9 -6.76 -0.42 -12.53
N ASP A 10 -7.36 -1.26 -11.69
CA ASP A 10 -7.19 -2.73 -11.72
C ASP A 10 -7.61 -3.32 -13.07
N THR A 11 -8.73 -2.86 -13.61
CA THR A 11 -9.22 -3.28 -14.93
C THR A 11 -8.19 -2.99 -16.03
N HIS A 12 -7.61 -1.77 -16.05
CA HIS A 12 -6.58 -1.42 -17.03
C HIS A 12 -5.30 -2.25 -16.84
N LEU A 13 -4.87 -2.48 -15.59
CA LEU A 13 -3.68 -3.28 -15.29
C LEU A 13 -3.83 -4.73 -15.78
N ARG A 14 -4.97 -5.38 -15.49
CA ARG A 14 -5.27 -6.73 -15.98
C ARG A 14 -5.26 -6.81 -17.50
N ALA A 15 -5.85 -5.82 -18.17
CA ALA A 15 -5.86 -5.75 -19.62
C ALA A 15 -4.43 -5.59 -20.20
N ILE A 16 -3.59 -4.77 -19.59
CA ILE A 16 -2.18 -4.59 -19.99
C ILE A 16 -1.40 -5.90 -19.82
N ILE A 17 -1.50 -6.57 -18.66
CA ILE A 17 -0.82 -7.84 -18.39
C ILE A 17 -1.25 -8.90 -19.41
N SER A 18 -2.55 -8.98 -19.70
CA SER A 18 -3.10 -9.91 -20.70
C SER A 18 -2.56 -9.62 -22.11
N ASN A 19 -2.48 -8.33 -22.49
CA ASN A 19 -1.93 -7.92 -23.77
C ASN A 19 -0.44 -8.23 -23.91
N LEU A 20 0.35 -8.02 -22.85
CA LEU A 20 1.77 -8.36 -22.82
C LEU A 20 1.98 -9.87 -22.93
N TYR A 21 1.20 -10.67 -22.20
CA TYR A 21 1.24 -12.12 -22.28
C TYR A 21 0.95 -12.62 -23.70
N ASN A 22 -0.14 -12.14 -24.32
CA ASN A 22 -0.48 -12.51 -25.69
C ASN A 22 0.63 -12.13 -26.69
N LEU A 23 1.26 -10.97 -26.50
CA LEU A 23 2.38 -10.51 -27.33
C LEU A 23 3.59 -11.44 -27.21
N ILE A 24 3.96 -11.84 -25.99
CA ILE A 24 5.06 -12.78 -25.75
C ILE A 24 4.78 -14.12 -26.43
N VAL A 25 3.57 -14.65 -26.30
CA VAL A 25 3.18 -15.92 -26.95
C VAL A 25 3.25 -15.82 -28.47
N GLN A 26 2.75 -14.73 -29.07
CA GLN A 26 2.80 -14.51 -30.52
C GLN A 26 4.23 -14.33 -31.04
N ALA A 27 5.09 -13.63 -30.29
CA ALA A 27 6.49 -13.45 -30.64
C ALA A 27 7.28 -14.75 -30.53
N HIS A 28 7.02 -15.56 -29.49
CA HIS A 28 7.63 -16.86 -29.31
C HIS A 28 7.25 -17.84 -30.42
N ASN A 29 5.97 -17.85 -30.82
CA ASN A 29 5.45 -18.71 -31.88
C ASN A 29 5.57 -18.09 -33.28
N TYR A 30 6.44 -17.09 -33.45
CA TYR A 30 6.59 -16.42 -34.74
C TYR A 30 7.28 -17.34 -35.76
N GLN A 31 6.50 -17.85 -36.70
CA GLN A 31 7.01 -18.64 -37.82
C GLN A 31 7.23 -17.72 -39.04
N PRO A 32 8.42 -17.76 -39.67
CA PRO A 32 8.65 -16.99 -40.89
C PRO A 32 7.69 -17.44 -42.01
N PRO A 33 7.33 -16.54 -42.94
CA PRO A 33 6.33 -16.77 -43.98
C PRO A 33 6.67 -17.86 -45.03
N SER A 34 7.72 -18.64 -44.83
CA SER A 34 8.16 -19.72 -45.73
C SER A 34 7.41 -21.04 -45.57
N GLN A 35 6.48 -21.16 -44.62
CA GLN A 35 5.61 -22.34 -44.48
C GLN A 35 4.15 -22.00 -44.79
N PRO A 36 3.36 -22.93 -45.38
CA PRO A 36 2.01 -22.66 -45.87
C PRO A 36 1.09 -22.11 -44.76
N ARG A 37 0.87 -20.80 -44.78
CA ARG A 37 0.13 -20.03 -43.77
C ARG A 37 -1.35 -20.39 -43.63
N ALA A 38 -1.95 -21.03 -44.63
CA ALA A 38 -3.41 -21.15 -44.70
C ALA A 38 -3.99 -22.26 -43.80
N PHE A 39 -3.35 -23.42 -43.74
CA PHE A 39 -3.96 -24.59 -43.09
C PHE A 39 -3.85 -24.58 -41.55
N THR A 40 -2.72 -24.10 -41.00
CA THR A 40 -2.53 -24.06 -39.55
C THR A 40 -3.24 -22.87 -38.91
N ALA A 41 -3.25 -21.70 -39.57
CA ALA A 41 -3.88 -20.50 -39.03
C ALA A 41 -5.40 -20.67 -38.84
N GLU A 42 -6.08 -21.33 -39.79
CA GLU A 42 -7.52 -21.60 -39.69
C GLU A 42 -7.85 -22.65 -38.62
N VAL A 43 -7.04 -23.69 -38.47
CA VAL A 43 -7.24 -24.74 -37.46
C VAL A 43 -7.00 -24.18 -36.05
N TYR A 44 -5.97 -23.36 -35.84
CA TYR A 44 -5.73 -22.68 -34.56
C TYR A 44 -6.78 -21.60 -34.25
N ALA A 45 -7.22 -20.84 -35.25
CA ALA A 45 -8.30 -19.87 -35.07
C ALA A 45 -9.64 -20.53 -34.71
N THR A 46 -9.94 -21.68 -35.32
CA THR A 46 -11.15 -22.46 -35.03
C THR A 46 -11.10 -23.07 -33.62
N SER A 47 -9.96 -23.64 -33.22
CA SER A 47 -9.80 -24.22 -31.87
C SER A 47 -9.75 -23.17 -30.75
N LEU A 48 -9.19 -21.99 -31.00
CA LEU A 48 -9.25 -20.87 -30.05
C LEU A 48 -10.67 -20.30 -29.88
N ASN A 49 -11.48 -20.25 -30.95
CA ASN A 49 -12.88 -19.83 -30.88
C ASN A 49 -13.76 -20.83 -30.10
N ILE A 50 -13.43 -22.13 -30.13
CA ILE A 50 -14.13 -23.15 -29.33
C ILE A 50 -13.81 -23.00 -27.84
N PHE A 51 -12.57 -22.64 -27.50
CA PHE A 51 -12.13 -22.51 -26.10
C PHE A 51 -12.45 -21.13 -25.49
N TRP A 52 -12.53 -20.06 -26.30
CA TRP A 52 -12.87 -18.68 -25.88
C TRP A 52 -13.81 -18.00 -26.88
N PRO A 53 -15.14 -18.20 -26.78
CA PRO A 53 -16.11 -17.78 -27.80
C PRO A 53 -16.26 -16.25 -27.94
N GLU A 54 -15.76 -15.47 -26.98
CA GLU A 54 -15.95 -14.02 -26.92
C GLU A 54 -14.88 -13.21 -27.68
N ARG A 55 -13.84 -13.86 -28.21
CA ARG A 55 -12.72 -13.18 -28.91
C ARG A 55 -12.99 -12.97 -30.41
N LYS A 56 -13.96 -12.11 -30.74
CA LYS A 56 -14.26 -11.71 -32.15
C LYS A 56 -13.44 -10.53 -32.69
N SER A 57 -12.52 -9.95 -31.93
CA SER A 57 -11.87 -8.70 -32.35
C SER A 57 -10.51 -8.95 -33.01
N ASN A 58 -10.48 -8.85 -34.34
CA ASN A 58 -9.28 -8.81 -35.17
C ASN A 58 -8.55 -7.45 -35.04
N LYS A 59 -8.38 -6.96 -33.80
CA LYS A 59 -7.65 -5.72 -33.49
C LYS A 59 -6.19 -6.07 -33.24
N LEU A 60 -5.28 -5.37 -33.92
CA LEU A 60 -3.85 -5.54 -33.75
C LEU A 60 -3.49 -5.36 -32.26
N PRO A 61 -2.95 -6.40 -31.57
CA PRO A 61 -2.76 -6.40 -30.11
C PRO A 61 -1.87 -5.24 -29.63
N ARG A 62 -1.00 -4.74 -30.52
CA ARG A 62 -0.12 -3.60 -30.28
C ARG A 62 -0.86 -2.28 -30.07
N LYS A 63 -1.94 -2.02 -30.82
CA LYS A 63 -2.69 -0.75 -30.72
C LYS A 63 -3.51 -0.70 -29.43
N GLU A 64 -4.02 -1.85 -29.01
CA GLU A 64 -4.78 -1.98 -27.76
C GLU A 64 -3.91 -1.82 -26.52
N LEU A 65 -2.70 -2.39 -26.52
CA LEU A 65 -1.71 -2.19 -25.45
C LEU A 65 -1.40 -0.71 -25.23
N ILE A 66 -1.10 0.03 -26.31
CA ILE A 66 -0.77 1.47 -26.22
C ILE A 66 -1.96 2.25 -25.64
N ASN A 67 -3.17 1.97 -26.13
CA ASN A 67 -4.38 2.62 -25.61
C ASN A 67 -4.57 2.35 -24.11
N ASN A 68 -4.38 1.11 -23.66
CA ASN A 68 -4.54 0.76 -22.25
C ASN A 68 -3.48 1.43 -21.36
N LEU A 69 -2.23 1.54 -21.81
CA LEU A 69 -1.16 2.26 -21.10
C LEU A 69 -1.46 3.77 -20.96
N VAL A 70 -1.97 4.39 -22.03
CA VAL A 70 -2.37 5.80 -22.01
C VAL A 70 -3.56 6.02 -21.08
N SER A 71 -4.56 5.13 -21.12
CA SER A 71 -5.71 5.19 -20.22
C SER A 71 -5.31 5.02 -18.77
N LEU A 72 -4.45 4.04 -18.45
CA LEU A 72 -3.89 3.84 -17.11
C LEU A 72 -3.22 5.11 -16.58
N THR A 73 -2.38 5.76 -17.39
CA THR A 73 -1.67 6.99 -17.00
C THR A 73 -2.63 8.16 -16.69
N LYS A 74 -3.73 8.26 -17.43
CA LYS A 74 -4.75 9.30 -17.19
C LYS A 74 -5.59 9.00 -15.96
N THR A 75 -5.95 7.72 -15.77
CA THR A 75 -6.77 7.26 -14.64
C THR A 75 -5.99 7.31 -13.34
N SER A 76 -4.70 6.91 -13.32
CA SER A 76 -3.86 6.92 -12.12
C SER A 76 -3.66 8.33 -11.55
N ARG A 77 -3.54 9.36 -12.40
CA ARG A 77 -3.44 10.77 -11.96
C ARG A 77 -4.70 11.28 -11.25
N ARG A 78 -5.83 10.62 -11.45
CA ARG A 78 -7.13 10.97 -10.84
C ARG A 78 -7.47 10.09 -9.64
N LEU A 79 -6.62 9.13 -9.30
CA LEU A 79 -6.82 8.21 -8.19
C LEU A 79 -6.35 8.91 -6.89
N PRO A 80 -7.25 9.18 -5.93
CA PRO A 80 -6.90 9.88 -4.69
C PRO A 80 -6.30 8.89 -3.67
N THR A 81 -5.17 8.27 -4.00
CA THR A 81 -4.49 7.29 -3.14
C THR A 81 -3.11 7.77 -2.76
N HIS A 82 -2.76 7.63 -1.48
CA HIS A 82 -1.42 7.88 -0.96
C HIS A 82 -0.80 6.56 -0.50
N ILE A 83 0.43 6.30 -0.92
CA ILE A 83 1.13 5.05 -0.64
C ILE A 83 2.45 5.42 0.05
N PRO A 84 2.73 4.91 1.26
CA PRO A 84 4.04 5.05 1.89
C PRO A 84 5.17 4.60 0.96
N ILE A 85 6.27 5.35 0.94
CA ILE A 85 7.40 5.07 0.04
C ILE A 85 8.03 3.71 0.36
N GLU A 86 8.00 3.31 1.62
CA GLU A 86 8.53 2.04 2.11
C GLU A 86 7.79 0.84 1.48
N LEU A 87 6.50 0.99 1.14
CA LEU A 87 5.76 -0.08 0.46
C LEU A 87 6.29 -0.37 -0.95
N ILE A 88 6.95 0.60 -1.61
CA ILE A 88 7.57 0.37 -2.92
C ILE A 88 8.72 -0.64 -2.76
N GLU A 89 9.56 -0.48 -1.74
CA GLU A 89 10.66 -1.41 -1.45
C GLU A 89 10.15 -2.84 -1.14
N TYR A 90 9.01 -2.96 -0.47
CA TYR A 90 8.37 -4.26 -0.23
C TYR A 90 7.99 -4.94 -1.55
N VAL A 91 7.37 -4.22 -2.48
CA VAL A 91 7.00 -4.76 -3.80
C VAL A 91 8.23 -5.09 -4.64
N GLU A 92 9.24 -4.21 -4.65
CA GLU A 92 10.50 -4.43 -5.39
C GLU A 92 11.29 -5.64 -4.87
N SER A 93 11.29 -5.86 -3.54
CA SER A 93 11.92 -7.03 -2.90
C SER A 93 11.06 -8.29 -2.96
N THR A 94 9.90 -8.27 -3.66
CA THR A 94 8.94 -9.38 -3.75
C THR A 94 8.38 -9.80 -2.37
N ARG A 95 8.41 -8.90 -1.38
CA ARG A 95 7.87 -9.11 -0.04
C ARG A 95 6.39 -8.71 -0.01
N ASN A 96 5.55 -9.47 0.72
CA ASN A 96 4.13 -9.13 0.84
C ASN A 96 3.96 -7.75 1.53
N PRO A 97 3.35 -6.74 0.88
CA PRO A 97 3.13 -5.41 1.46
C PRO A 97 2.23 -5.44 2.70
N ASP A 98 1.39 -6.46 2.90
CA ASP A 98 0.57 -6.59 4.12
C ASP A 98 1.41 -6.69 5.40
N ILE A 99 2.65 -7.17 5.27
CA ILE A 99 3.58 -7.29 6.39
C ILE A 99 3.96 -5.90 6.92
N TYR A 100 4.11 -4.89 6.04
CA TYR A 100 4.37 -3.51 6.47
C TYR A 100 3.23 -2.99 7.36
N THR A 101 1.98 -3.22 6.96
CA THR A 101 0.82 -2.81 7.75
C THR A 101 0.82 -3.48 9.13
N ARG A 102 1.13 -4.77 9.18
CA ARG A 102 1.27 -5.51 10.45
C ARG A 102 2.38 -4.92 11.33
N GLU A 103 3.58 -4.74 10.78
CA GLU A 103 4.73 -4.18 11.49
C GLU A 103 4.46 -2.75 11.97
N PHE A 104 3.74 -1.95 11.18
CA PHE A 104 3.35 -0.59 11.56
C PHE A 104 2.40 -0.59 12.76
N VAL A 105 1.38 -1.44 12.75
CA VAL A 105 0.45 -1.58 13.88
C VAL A 105 1.20 -2.05 15.14
N GLU A 106 2.07 -3.06 15.00
CA GLU A 106 2.91 -3.55 16.10
C GLU A 106 3.81 -2.45 16.66
N LEU A 107 4.44 -1.65 15.79
CA LEU A 107 5.27 -0.52 16.17
C LEU A 107 4.48 0.55 16.94
N VAL A 108 3.29 0.93 16.44
CA VAL A 108 2.42 1.92 17.09
C VAL A 108 1.97 1.41 18.46
N MET A 109 1.58 0.15 18.58
CA MET A 109 1.19 -0.45 19.86
C MET A 109 2.34 -0.43 20.86
N LYS A 110 3.52 -0.88 20.45
CA LYS A 110 4.72 -0.88 21.28
C LYS A 110 5.08 0.53 21.74
N TYR A 111 5.05 1.50 20.83
CA TYR A 111 5.36 2.89 21.14
C TYR A 111 4.34 3.48 22.11
N ASN A 112 3.05 3.24 21.90
CA ASN A 112 1.98 3.72 22.79
C ASN A 112 2.14 3.17 24.22
N GLN A 113 2.40 1.86 24.36
CA GLN A 113 2.68 1.24 25.66
C GLN A 113 3.93 1.84 26.31
N GLN A 114 4.99 2.05 25.53
CA GLN A 114 6.21 2.67 26.02
C GLN A 114 5.98 4.10 26.51
N GLN A 115 5.22 4.92 25.77
CA GLN A 115 4.89 6.28 26.19
C GLN A 115 4.00 6.30 27.43
N LYS A 116 3.02 5.40 27.52
CA LYS A 116 2.21 5.23 28.73
C LYS A 116 3.08 4.91 29.95
N GLY A 117 3.99 3.93 29.83
CA GLY A 117 4.89 3.58 30.93
C GLY A 117 5.83 4.72 31.33
N ARG A 118 6.32 5.51 30.37
CA ARG A 118 7.11 6.72 30.66
C ARG A 118 6.29 7.77 31.40
N MET A 119 5.06 8.02 30.96
CA MET A 119 4.15 8.97 31.60
C MET A 119 3.85 8.55 33.05
N GLU A 120 3.58 7.27 33.29
CA GLU A 120 3.36 6.72 34.63
C GLU A 120 4.60 6.84 35.52
N ALA A 121 5.79 6.55 34.98
CA ALA A 121 7.04 6.72 35.71
C ALA A 121 7.32 8.19 36.07
N PHE A 122 7.07 9.13 35.15
CA PHE A 122 7.22 10.56 35.44
C PHE A 122 6.18 11.06 36.44
N ALA A 123 4.95 10.56 36.40
CA ALA A 123 3.92 10.89 37.39
C ALA A 123 4.35 10.41 38.79
N SER A 124 4.82 9.17 38.90
CA SER A 124 5.34 8.62 40.16
C SER A 124 6.55 9.41 40.67
N PHE A 125 7.49 9.74 39.79
CA PHE A 125 8.66 10.55 40.14
C PHE A 125 8.26 11.95 40.65
N ARG A 126 7.31 12.61 39.98
CA ARG A 126 6.76 13.91 40.40
C ARG A 126 6.19 13.82 41.82
N ASP A 127 5.38 12.81 42.09
CA ASP A 127 4.68 12.68 43.38
C ASP A 127 5.68 12.42 44.53
N ILE A 128 6.64 11.51 44.32
CA ILE A 128 7.72 11.23 45.29
C ILE A 128 8.58 12.47 45.51
N LEU A 129 9.00 13.15 44.44
CA LEU A 129 9.84 14.34 44.56
C LEU A 129 9.11 15.45 45.33
N ALA A 130 7.83 15.68 45.04
CA ALA A 130 7.02 16.66 45.74
C ALA A 130 6.93 16.34 47.25
N GLU A 131 6.69 15.08 47.61
CA GLU A 131 6.67 14.63 49.01
C GLU A 131 8.01 14.90 49.71
N GLN A 132 9.12 14.48 49.11
CA GLN A 132 10.44 14.67 49.70
C GLN A 132 10.82 16.15 49.83
N MET A 133 10.44 17.00 48.86
CA MET A 133 10.68 18.43 48.94
C MET A 133 9.86 19.08 50.06
N MET A 134 8.60 18.67 50.27
CA MET A 134 7.77 19.18 51.36
C MET A 134 8.30 18.77 52.75
N VAL A 135 8.90 17.59 52.88
CA VAL A 135 9.53 17.12 54.13
C VAL A 135 10.87 17.80 54.36
N GLY A 136 11.71 17.91 53.33
CA GLY A 136 13.06 18.47 53.44
C GLY A 136 13.10 20.00 53.56
N ILE A 137 12.10 20.70 53.00
CA ILE A 137 12.04 22.17 52.99
C ILE A 137 10.60 22.62 53.33
N PRO A 138 10.25 22.73 54.61
CA PRO A 138 8.88 23.06 55.04
C PRO A 138 8.38 24.43 54.55
N GLU A 139 9.28 25.37 54.30
CA GLU A 139 8.98 26.75 53.90
C GLU A 139 8.31 26.86 52.51
N ILE A 140 8.62 25.93 51.61
CA ILE A 140 8.09 25.92 50.21
C ILE A 140 6.96 24.93 50.01
N LYS A 141 6.45 24.33 51.09
CA LYS A 141 5.48 23.23 51.04
C LYS A 141 4.24 23.56 50.22
N ASP A 142 3.67 24.74 50.43
CA ASP A 142 2.43 25.16 49.75
C ASP A 142 2.66 25.44 48.25
N ASP A 143 3.84 25.94 47.89
CA ASP A 143 4.22 26.18 46.49
C ASP A 143 4.45 24.85 45.75
N VAL A 144 5.17 23.91 46.38
CA VAL A 144 5.40 22.57 45.83
C VAL A 144 4.08 21.84 45.63
N ARG A 145 3.16 21.90 46.60
CA ARG A 145 1.81 21.31 46.49
C ARG A 145 1.03 21.91 45.33
N ARG A 146 1.09 23.24 45.16
CA ARG A 146 0.41 23.93 44.05
C ARG A 146 0.93 23.45 42.70
N VAL A 147 2.26 23.34 42.54
CA VAL A 147 2.89 22.90 41.29
C VAL A 147 2.60 21.43 41.01
N ALA A 148 2.65 20.56 42.01
CA ALA A 148 2.35 19.14 41.86
C ALA A 148 0.89 18.93 41.43
N ASN A 149 -0.06 19.64 42.04
CA ASN A 149 -1.47 19.59 41.65
C ASN A 149 -1.72 20.15 40.24
N ALA A 150 -1.05 21.26 39.89
CA ALA A 150 -1.16 21.85 38.55
C ALA A 150 -0.58 20.93 37.45
N SER A 151 0.40 20.10 37.78
CA SER A 151 1.01 19.11 36.89
C SER A 151 0.30 17.75 36.89
N GLY A 152 -0.90 17.66 37.49
CA GLY A 152 -1.75 16.47 37.49
C GLY A 152 -1.40 15.44 38.57
N GLY A 153 -0.64 15.83 39.59
CA GLY A 153 -0.41 15.05 40.80
C GLY A 153 -1.49 15.28 41.83
N ASN A 154 -1.58 14.38 42.80
CA ASN A 154 -2.45 14.57 43.95
C ASN A 154 -1.65 14.28 45.21
N VAL A 155 -1.01 15.33 45.72
CA VAL A 155 -0.14 15.25 46.89
C VAL A 155 -0.88 15.83 48.10
N ALA A 156 -1.11 14.99 49.11
CA ALA A 156 -1.90 15.33 50.30
C ALA A 156 -1.27 16.44 51.19
#